data_AF-A0A2D6P2J6-F1
#
_entry.id   AF-A0A2D6P2J6-F1
#
_cell.length_a   1.000
_cell.length_b   1.000
_cell.length_c   1.000
_cell.angle_alpha   90.00
_cell.angle_beta   90.00
_cell.angle_gamma   90.00
#
_symmetry.space_group_name_H-M   'P 1'
#
loop_
_entity.id
_entity.type
_entity.pdbx_description
1 polymer ?
#
loop_
_entity_poly.entity_id
_entity_poly.type
_entity_poly.pdbx_seq_one_letter_code
_entity_poly.pdbx_strand_id
1 'polypeptide(L)'
;MIVGLNPSKQRFTNLRHPFGGGGNFKQDKNAKFLEIFKRFKIFDRCYITNLVKCSTDDNKVRLKTIEQCFQHFKREIEFCKPKLIIAAGNQVYNFLEQNMIKNLEKIYHPSYCFSYRGITLENYILQIKSILKKYRLLRVKI
;
A
#
# COMPACT_ATOMS: atom_id res chain seq x y z
N MET A 1 2.67 6.67 4.82
CA MET A 1 1.42 5.88 4.82
C MET A 1 1.38 5.06 3.55
N ILE A 2 1.05 3.78 3.64
CA ILE A 2 0.88 2.89 2.48
C ILE A 2 -0.60 2.52 2.40
N VAL A 3 -1.19 2.63 1.22
CA VAL A 3 -2.63 2.51 1.01
C VAL A 3 -2.93 1.44 -0.03
N GLY A 4 -3.64 0.40 0.39
CA GLY A 4 -4.24 -0.59 -0.49
C GLY A 4 -5.72 -0.33 -0.77
N LEU A 5 -6.34 -1.22 -1.54
CA LEU A 5 -7.75 -1.11 -1.92
C LEU A 5 -8.66 -1.66 -0.83
N ASN A 6 -8.57 -2.96 -0.56
CA ASN A 6 -9.36 -3.70 0.43
C ASN A 6 -8.65 -4.99 0.87
N PRO A 7 -9.04 -5.59 2.01
CA PRO A 7 -8.57 -6.92 2.37
C PRO A 7 -9.10 -8.02 1.43
N SER A 8 -8.25 -9.01 1.14
CA SER A 8 -8.68 -10.22 0.42
C SER A 8 -9.57 -11.10 1.30
N LYS A 9 -10.61 -11.69 0.70
CA LYS A 9 -11.57 -12.56 1.38
C LYS A 9 -10.89 -13.74 2.10
N GLN A 10 -9.92 -14.36 1.42
CA GLN A 10 -9.20 -15.52 1.94
C GLN A 10 -8.23 -15.19 3.08
N ARG A 11 -7.76 -13.94 3.14
CA ARG A 11 -6.70 -13.55 4.07
C ARG A 11 -7.22 -12.76 5.27
N PHE A 12 -8.45 -12.24 5.20
CA PHE A 12 -9.04 -11.31 6.16
C PHE A 12 -9.14 -11.85 7.59
N THR A 13 -9.40 -13.15 7.76
CA THR A 13 -9.74 -13.75 9.06
C THR A 13 -8.62 -13.72 10.12
N ASN A 14 -7.36 -13.43 9.74
CA ASN A 14 -6.22 -13.37 10.67
C ASN A 14 -5.26 -12.19 10.39
N LEU A 15 -5.74 -11.10 9.79
CA LEU A 15 -4.88 -9.94 9.49
C LEU A 15 -4.66 -9.06 10.72
N ARG A 16 -3.39 -8.89 11.12
CA ARG A 16 -2.99 -7.82 12.05
C ARG A 16 -2.93 -6.44 11.39
N HIS A 17 -2.69 -6.39 10.08
CA HIS A 17 -2.67 -5.16 9.27
C HIS A 17 -2.89 -5.48 7.78
N PRO A 18 -3.26 -4.49 6.94
CA PRO A 18 -3.30 -4.67 5.49
C PRO A 18 -1.98 -5.15 4.91
N PHE A 19 -2.03 -5.91 3.82
CA PHE A 19 -0.88 -6.65 3.27
C PHE A 19 -0.21 -7.64 4.24
N GLY A 20 -0.79 -7.87 5.43
CA GLY A 20 -0.45 -9.03 6.25
C GLY A 20 -0.94 -10.31 5.59
N GLY A 21 -0.35 -11.45 5.99
CA GLY A 21 -0.83 -12.77 5.62
C GLY A 21 -0.53 -13.72 6.76
N GLY A 22 -1.51 -14.53 7.18
CA GLY A 22 -1.33 -15.61 8.15
C GLY A 22 -0.75 -16.90 7.54
N GLY A 23 -0.24 -16.84 6.30
CA GLY A 23 0.32 -17.99 5.58
C GLY A 23 1.85 -18.05 5.62
N ASN A 24 2.41 -19.21 5.24
CA ASN A 24 3.86 -19.46 5.18
C ASN A 24 4.63 -18.32 4.49
N PHE A 25 5.39 -17.57 5.30
CA PHE A 25 6.13 -16.36 4.93
C PHE A 25 7.02 -16.50 3.68
N LYS A 26 7.51 -17.71 3.39
CA LYS A 26 8.43 -17.98 2.27
C LYS A 26 7.79 -17.87 0.88
N GLN A 27 6.47 -17.93 0.75
CA GLN A 27 5.78 -17.86 -0.55
C GLN A 27 4.82 -16.67 -0.70
N ASP A 28 4.61 -15.87 0.35
CA ASP A 28 3.66 -14.76 0.28
C ASP A 28 4.29 -13.53 -0.39
N LYS A 29 3.81 -13.22 -1.60
CA LYS A 29 4.10 -12.00 -2.36
C LYS A 29 3.90 -10.72 -1.53
N ASN A 30 2.95 -10.71 -0.60
CA ASN A 30 2.71 -9.58 0.31
C ASN A 30 3.77 -9.48 1.42
N ALA A 31 4.32 -10.61 1.88
CA ALA A 31 5.41 -10.60 2.85
C ALA A 31 6.68 -9.97 2.25
N LYS A 32 7.00 -10.32 0.99
CA LYS A 32 8.10 -9.71 0.24
C LYS A 32 7.92 -8.20 0.06
N PHE A 33 6.69 -7.74 -0.16
CA PHE A 33 6.38 -6.31 -0.24
C PHE A 33 6.72 -5.57 1.05
N LEU A 34 6.27 -6.08 2.20
CA LEU A 34 6.53 -5.45 3.49
C LEU A 34 8.01 -5.51 3.88
N GLU A 35 8.71 -6.58 3.49
CA GLU A 35 10.15 -6.74 3.69
C GLU A 35 10.96 -5.61 3.04
N ILE A 36 10.55 -5.10 1.86
CA ILE A 36 11.21 -3.96 1.22
C ILE A 36 11.18 -2.72 2.13
N PHE A 37 10.02 -2.42 2.72
CA PHE A 37 9.89 -1.30 3.66
C PHE A 37 10.63 -1.53 4.98
N LYS A 38 10.74 -2.78 5.43
CA LYS A 38 11.60 -3.14 6.58
C LYS A 38 13.07 -2.90 6.26
N ARG A 39 13.54 -3.31 5.09
CA ARG A 39 14.93 -3.09 4.62
C ARG A 39 15.29 -1.61 4.54
N PHE A 40 14.34 -0.75 4.15
CA PHE A 40 14.52 0.70 4.16
C PHE A 40 14.29 1.37 5.52
N LYS A 41 14.04 0.60 6.59
CA LYS A 41 13.72 1.09 7.95
C LYS A 41 12.55 2.09 7.94
N ILE A 42 11.56 1.83 7.09
CA ILE A 42 10.32 2.61 6.94
C ILE A 42 9.16 1.93 7.66
N PHE A 43 9.16 0.59 7.74
CA PHE A 43 8.03 -0.20 8.23
C PHE A 43 7.50 0.28 9.58
N ASP A 44 8.36 0.42 10.60
CA ASP A 44 7.97 0.86 11.96
C ASP A 44 7.55 2.34 12.04
N ARG A 45 7.75 3.10 10.96
CA ARG A 45 7.39 4.53 10.84
C ARG A 45 6.27 4.73 9.83
N CYS A 46 5.57 3.66 9.47
CA CYS A 46 4.56 3.68 8.42
C CYS A 46 3.21 3.20 8.94
N TYR A 47 2.19 4.03 8.74
CA TYR A 47 0.80 3.59 8.86
C TYR A 47 0.38 2.88 7.56
N ILE A 48 -0.08 1.63 7.67
CA ILE A 48 -0.50 0.79 6.54
C ILE A 48 -2.02 0.62 6.62
N THR A 49 -2.72 0.98 5.56
CA THR A 49 -4.18 1.05 5.55
C THR A 49 -4.77 0.62 4.20
N ASN A 50 -6.09 0.49 4.13
CA ASN A 50 -6.87 0.30 2.90
C ASN A 50 -7.94 1.39 2.78
N LEU A 51 -8.33 1.75 1.56
CA LEU A 51 -9.47 2.65 1.32
C LEU A 51 -10.79 2.04 1.81
N VAL A 52 -10.98 0.75 1.59
CA VAL A 52 -12.13 -0.03 2.05
C VAL A 52 -11.65 -1.02 3.11
N LYS A 53 -12.29 -1.02 4.29
CA LYS A 53 -11.84 -1.82 5.45
C LYS A 53 -12.32 -3.26 5.43
N CYS A 54 -13.46 -3.51 4.78
CA CYS A 54 -14.04 -4.84 4.65
C CYS A 54 -13.60 -5.53 3.35
N SER A 55 -13.62 -6.85 3.37
CA SER A 55 -13.50 -7.64 2.14
C SER A 55 -14.81 -7.62 1.34
N THR A 56 -14.73 -7.95 0.06
CA THR A 56 -15.90 -8.14 -0.81
C THR A 56 -15.96 -9.58 -1.31
N ASP A 57 -17.16 -10.09 -1.56
CA ASP A 57 -17.35 -11.51 -1.89
C ASP A 57 -16.68 -11.94 -3.19
N ASP A 58 -16.61 -11.03 -4.16
CA ASP A 58 -15.98 -11.23 -5.47
C ASP A 58 -14.55 -10.66 -5.55
N ASN A 59 -14.00 -10.15 -4.43
CA ASN A 59 -12.76 -9.39 -4.36
C ASN A 59 -12.69 -8.17 -5.31
N LYS A 60 -13.83 -7.68 -5.82
CA LYS A 60 -13.91 -6.44 -6.59
C LYS A 60 -14.44 -5.33 -5.70
N VAL A 61 -13.89 -4.13 -5.87
CA VAL A 61 -14.36 -2.93 -5.17
C VAL A 61 -14.87 -1.95 -6.19
N ARG A 62 -16.14 -1.58 -6.08
CA ARG A 62 -16.81 -0.60 -6.94
C ARG A 62 -16.50 0.81 -6.44
N LEU A 63 -16.46 1.79 -7.34
CA LEU A 63 -16.18 3.19 -7.01
C LEU A 63 -17.06 3.72 -5.86
N LYS A 64 -18.38 3.47 -5.94
CA LYS A 64 -19.35 3.85 -4.90
C LYS A 64 -18.95 3.37 -3.50
N THR A 65 -18.41 2.16 -3.38
CA THR A 65 -17.93 1.61 -2.10
C THR A 65 -16.73 2.39 -1.57
N ILE A 66 -15.81 2.77 -2.46
CA ILE A 66 -14.63 3.57 -2.10
C ILE A 66 -15.09 4.96 -1.60
N GLU A 67 -16.01 5.60 -2.32
CA GLU A 67 -16.56 6.91 -1.96
C GLU A 67 -17.22 6.88 -0.58
N GLN A 68 -18.04 5.87 -0.30
CA GLN A 68 -18.69 5.71 1.01
C GLN A 68 -17.68 5.49 2.15
N CYS A 69 -16.58 4.78 1.88
CA CYS A 69 -15.54 4.53 2.87
C CYS A 69 -14.53 5.68 3.02
N PHE A 70 -14.47 6.61 2.06
CA PHE A 70 -13.41 7.61 1.97
C PHE A 70 -13.33 8.53 3.19
N GLN A 71 -14.47 8.82 3.83
CA GLN A 71 -14.52 9.57 5.08
C GLN A 71 -13.67 8.97 6.22
N HIS A 72 -13.51 7.64 6.26
CA HIS A 72 -12.65 6.99 7.26
C HIS A 72 -11.18 7.22 6.93
N PHE A 73 -10.83 7.14 5.65
CA PHE A 73 -9.47 7.41 5.19
C PHE A 73 -9.06 8.88 5.39
N LYS A 74 -9.98 9.84 5.20
CA LYS A 74 -9.71 11.26 5.53
C LYS A 74 -9.36 11.44 7.01
N ARG A 75 -10.09 10.78 7.91
CA ARG A 75 -9.80 10.78 9.36
C ARG A 75 -8.43 10.15 9.66
N GLU A 76 -8.05 9.08 8.95
CA GLU A 76 -6.70 8.50 9.08
C GLU A 76 -5.60 9.46 8.65
N ILE A 77 -5.79 10.22 7.55
CA ILE A 77 -4.83 11.25 7.13
C ILE A 77 -4.71 12.34 8.18
N GLU A 78 -5.84 12.84 8.69
CA GLU A 78 -5.87 13.89 9.70
C GLU A 78 -5.15 13.48 10.99
N PHE A 79 -5.38 12.24 11.43
CA PHE A 79 -4.75 11.67 12.62
C PHE A 79 -3.25 11.38 12.40
N CYS A 80 -2.90 10.68 11.32
CA CYS A 80 -1.53 10.23 11.09
C CYS A 80 -0.60 11.33 10.53
N LYS A 81 -1.16 12.40 9.95
CA LYS A 81 -0.43 13.50 9.28
C LYS A 81 0.74 12.99 8.42
N PRO A 82 0.49 12.11 7.43
CA PRO A 82 1.56 11.43 6.71
C PRO A 82 2.42 12.39 5.89
N LYS A 83 3.74 12.26 5.99
CA LYS A 83 4.69 13.00 5.12
C LYS A 83 4.61 12.58 3.64
N LEU A 84 4.17 11.34 3.40
CA LEU A 84 4.05 10.71 2.10
C LEU A 84 2.94 9.65 2.17
N ILE A 85 2.10 9.61 1.15
CA ILE A 85 1.08 8.60 0.91
C ILE A 85 1.50 7.81 -0.34
N ILE A 86 1.65 6.50 -0.18
CA ILE A 86 1.99 5.59 -1.28
C ILE A 86 0.74 4.77 -1.62
N ALA A 87 0.19 4.97 -2.82
CA ALA A 87 -0.95 4.22 -3.33
C ALA A 87 -0.49 2.96 -4.08
N ALA A 88 -0.93 1.79 -3.60
CA ALA A 88 -0.62 0.51 -4.22
C ALA A 88 -1.66 0.14 -5.28
N GLY A 89 -1.33 0.40 -6.55
CA GLY A 89 -2.17 0.10 -7.72
C GLY A 89 -2.95 1.30 -8.29
N ASN A 90 -3.35 1.16 -9.56
CA ASN A 90 -3.96 2.24 -10.34
C ASN A 90 -5.26 2.76 -9.72
N GLN A 91 -6.15 1.86 -9.31
CA GLN A 91 -7.46 2.24 -8.77
C GLN A 91 -7.34 3.11 -7.51
N VAL A 92 -6.43 2.76 -6.61
CA VAL A 92 -6.16 3.53 -5.39
C VAL A 92 -5.56 4.89 -5.74
N TYR A 93 -4.54 4.91 -6.61
CA TYR A 93 -3.86 6.15 -6.98
C TYR A 93 -4.83 7.13 -7.67
N ASN A 94 -5.54 6.69 -8.71
CA ASN A 94 -6.44 7.54 -9.48
C ASN A 94 -7.54 8.13 -8.60
N PHE A 95 -8.13 7.33 -7.71
CA PHE A 95 -9.16 7.80 -6.79
C PHE A 95 -8.61 8.89 -5.83
N LEU A 96 -7.42 8.70 -5.27
CA LEU A 96 -6.80 9.66 -4.36
C LEU A 96 -6.35 10.94 -5.08
N GLU A 97 -5.85 10.81 -6.32
CA GLU A 97 -5.47 11.92 -7.17
C GLU A 97 -6.68 12.79 -7.54
N GLN A 98 -7.80 12.17 -7.94
CA GLN A 98 -9.07 12.85 -8.21
C GLN A 98 -9.61 13.60 -6.99
N ASN A 99 -9.31 13.11 -5.79
CA ASN A 99 -9.68 13.75 -4.53
C ASN A 99 -8.61 14.72 -4.00
N MET A 100 -7.64 15.12 -4.85
CA MET A 100 -6.60 16.12 -4.58
C MET A 100 -5.77 15.82 -3.32
N ILE A 101 -5.52 14.53 -3.05
CA ILE A 101 -4.66 14.13 -1.92
C ILE A 101 -3.21 14.52 -2.20
N LYS A 102 -2.63 15.29 -1.26
CA LYS A 102 -1.26 15.80 -1.35
C LYS A 102 -0.22 14.72 -1.01
N ASN A 103 1.01 14.92 -1.46
CA ASN A 103 2.16 14.05 -1.20
C ASN A 103 1.86 12.59 -1.58
N LEU A 104 1.23 12.40 -2.74
CA LEU A 104 0.76 11.13 -3.25
C LEU A 104 1.75 10.57 -4.27
N GLU A 105 2.16 9.32 -4.08
CA GLU A 105 3.00 8.59 -5.04
C GLU A 105 2.39 7.24 -5.36
N LYS A 106 2.62 6.78 -6.59
CA LYS A 106 2.12 5.51 -7.09
C LYS A 106 3.20 4.43 -7.00
N ILE A 107 2.79 3.24 -6.59
CA ILE A 107 3.55 2.01 -6.81
C ILE A 107 2.66 0.96 -7.46
N TYR A 108 3.29 -0.01 -8.12
CA TYR A 108 2.57 -1.21 -8.54
C TYR A 108 2.01 -1.95 -7.32
N HIS A 109 0.80 -2.51 -7.48
CA HIS A 109 0.24 -3.37 -6.45
C HIS A 109 1.12 -4.63 -6.29
N PRO A 110 1.43 -5.09 -5.06
CA PRO A 110 2.32 -6.22 -4.81
C PRO A 110 1.96 -7.50 -5.59
N SER A 111 0.67 -7.75 -5.82
CA SER A 111 0.23 -8.91 -6.63
C SER A 111 0.71 -8.87 -8.08
N TYR A 112 0.97 -7.67 -8.64
CA TYR A 112 1.47 -7.52 -10.01
C TYR A 112 2.98 -7.67 -10.12
N CYS A 113 3.74 -7.25 -9.09
CA CYS A 113 5.20 -7.31 -9.07
C CYS A 113 5.79 -8.73 -9.18
N PHE A 114 4.97 -9.76 -8.98
CA PHE A 114 5.39 -11.16 -9.05
C PHE A 114 4.54 -12.00 -10.02
N SER A 115 3.78 -11.34 -10.90
CA SER A 115 2.85 -12.02 -11.83
C SER A 115 2.87 -11.42 -13.24
N TYR A 116 3.24 -10.15 -13.38
CA TYR A 116 3.27 -9.46 -14.67
C TYR A 116 4.68 -9.46 -15.27
N ARG A 117 4.83 -9.91 -16.53
CA ARG A 117 6.11 -10.15 -17.21
C ARG A 117 7.02 -8.91 -17.39
N GLY A 118 6.60 -7.71 -16.99
CA GLY A 118 7.34 -6.46 -17.20
C GLY A 118 7.92 -5.78 -15.96
N ILE A 119 7.62 -6.26 -14.74
CA ILE A 119 8.09 -5.61 -13.50
C ILE A 119 8.92 -6.61 -12.71
N THR A 120 10.24 -6.39 -12.69
CA THR A 120 11.14 -7.17 -11.84
C THR A 120 11.10 -6.65 -10.40
N LEU A 121 11.51 -7.49 -9.45
CA LEU A 121 11.63 -7.11 -8.05
C LEU A 121 12.63 -5.95 -7.89
N GLU A 122 13.72 -5.97 -8.66
CA GLU A 122 14.74 -4.93 -8.68
C GLU A 122 14.14 -3.58 -9.11
N ASN A 123 13.39 -3.55 -10.21
CA ASN A 123 12.73 -2.33 -10.69
C ASN A 123 11.74 -1.78 -9.66
N TYR A 124 11.03 -2.67 -8.98
CA TYR A 124 10.10 -2.30 -7.93
C TYR A 124 10.79 -1.71 -6.69
N ILE A 125 11.90 -2.30 -6.26
CA ILE A 125 12.75 -1.78 -5.18
C ILE A 125 13.32 -0.41 -5.56
N LEU A 126 13.79 -0.24 -6.81
CA LEU A 126 14.31 1.02 -7.32
C LEU A 126 13.24 2.13 -7.35
N GLN A 127 12.01 1.80 -7.75
CA GLN A 127 10.88 2.72 -7.71
C GLN A 127 10.63 3.22 -6.27
N ILE A 128 10.51 2.29 -5.31
CA ILE A 128 10.30 2.63 -3.90
C ILE A 128 11.47 3.46 -3.37
N LYS A 129 12.72 3.08 -3.66
CA LYS A 129 13.91 3.84 -3.24
C LYS A 129 13.92 5.27 -3.77
N SER A 130 13.56 5.46 -5.04
CA SER A 130 13.48 6.79 -5.68
C SER A 130 12.45 7.68 -4.99
N ILE A 131 11.25 7.14 -4.76
CA ILE A 131 10.18 7.83 -4.02
C ILE A 131 10.66 8.21 -2.61
N LEU A 132 11.23 7.27 -1.86
CA LEU A 132 11.70 7.55 -0.50
C LEU A 132 12.82 8.59 -0.47
N LYS A 133 13.69 8.64 -1.49
CA LYS A 133 14.73 9.66 -1.65
C LYS A 133 14.13 11.03 -1.94
N LYS A 134 13.14 11.13 -2.85
CA LYS A 134 12.42 12.36 -3.19
C LYS A 134 11.85 13.05 -1.95
N TYR A 135 11.30 12.27 -1.01
CA TYR A 135 10.72 12.78 0.25
C TYR A 135 11.71 12.79 1.43
N ARG A 136 13.01 12.54 1.19
CA ARG A 136 14.07 12.52 2.22
C ARG A 136 13.75 11.58 3.39
N LEU A 137 13.10 10.45 3.13
CA LEU A 137 12.66 9.47 4.13
C LEU A 137 13.69 8.36 4.39
N LEU A 138 14.64 8.19 3.47
CA LEU A 138 15.78 7.30 3.67
C LEU A 138 16.72 7.91 4.71
N ARG A 139 16.92 7.21 5.82
CA ARG A 139 18.01 7.52 6.74
C ARG A 139 19.29 6.95 6.15
N VAL A 140 19.94 7.72 5.29
CA VAL A 140 21.32 7.44 4.91
C VAL A 140 22.21 8.16 5.91
N LYS A 141 22.77 7.43 6.87
CA LYS A 141 24.17 7.68 7.23
C LYS A 141 24.96 6.84 6.23
N ILE A 142 25.73 7.50 5.36
CA ILE A 142 26.95 6.88 4.83
C ILE A 142 27.93 6.91 6.00
#